data_AF-A0A960NHT2-F1
#
_entry.id   AF-A0A960NHT2-F1
#
_cell.length_a   1.000
_cell.length_b   1.000
_cell.length_c   1.000
_cell.angle_alpha   90.00
_cell.angle_beta   90.00
_cell.angle_gamma   90.00
#
_symmetry.space_group_name_H-M   'P 1'
#
loop_
_entity.id
_entity.type
_entity.pdbx_description
1 polymer ?
#
loop_
_entity_poly.entity_id
_entity_poly.type
_entity_poly.pdbx_seq_one_letter_code
_entity_poly.pdbx_strand_id
1 'polypeptide(L)'
;CELLFNYADVMTQEFFIEGANPTPELIRDLFHTLKKLCADGPIEQSIQTLAENLSLSKNGMATGSALYLLERAGVIERAYQPGSRTYTTTLLKPDIQFGDLNIDLERLQKKRERDLEKLKRMIRYIDHRGCRHQYILGYFGDEASGQTCHHCDTCLAGQSRSARIPDEEETVVIQKALSCVARVDGRFGRGRIAQTLLGSKSRDVLDVGLDRLSTYGLLSDKAADYVWEVLDALVAAGCLQVVGDPYPTLSLTPLGRKVMMRQQTVPLLLPQPGGRGAPAKRKTEMLIEAPDADPDLVALLKEWRRNKAAELGNKPAYTVYTDKTLHHLAAAKPATFDQLEHIHGVGPSKLQKYGEETLELIAAYQSRRS
;
A
#
# COMPACT_ATOMS: atom_id res chain seq x y z
N CYS A 1 -9.52 7.65 -6.56
CA CYS A 1 -8.30 6.81 -6.59
C CYS A 1 -8.48 5.77 -5.50
N GLU A 2 -8.74 4.50 -5.80
CA GLU A 2 -8.84 3.45 -4.77
C GLU A 2 -7.45 2.85 -4.54
N LEU A 3 -6.99 2.81 -3.29
CA LEU A 3 -5.73 2.18 -2.93
C LEU A 3 -5.97 0.70 -2.68
N LEU A 4 -5.42 -0.16 -3.55
CA LEU A 4 -5.45 -1.60 -3.38
C LEU A 4 -4.20 -2.05 -2.63
N PHE A 5 -4.39 -2.67 -1.47
CA PHE A 5 -3.30 -3.21 -0.66
C PHE A 5 -3.79 -4.42 0.13
N ASN A 6 -2.97 -5.48 0.16
CA ASN A 6 -3.16 -6.61 1.05
C ASN A 6 -1.99 -6.65 2.05
N TYR A 7 -2.30 -6.81 3.34
CA TYR A 7 -1.25 -6.91 4.36
C TYR A 7 -0.32 -8.11 4.14
N ALA A 8 -0.78 -9.16 3.46
CA ALA A 8 0.06 -10.28 3.03
C ALA A 8 1.22 -9.85 2.10
N ASP A 9 1.08 -8.72 1.40
CA ASP A 9 2.13 -8.18 0.53
C ASP A 9 3.33 -7.67 1.34
N VAL A 10 3.14 -7.31 2.63
CA VAL A 10 4.24 -6.93 3.53
C VAL A 10 5.22 -8.08 3.69
N MET A 11 4.72 -9.28 3.99
CA MET A 11 5.56 -10.48 4.16
C MET A 11 6.37 -10.78 2.90
N THR A 12 5.76 -10.54 1.73
CA THR A 12 6.44 -10.70 0.44
C THR A 12 7.57 -9.70 0.28
N GLN A 13 7.34 -8.43 0.61
CA GLN A 13 8.38 -7.40 0.55
C GLN A 13 9.50 -7.63 1.57
N GLU A 14 9.17 -8.05 2.79
CA GLU A 14 10.16 -8.42 3.81
C GLU A 14 11.06 -9.55 3.31
N PHE A 15 10.49 -10.59 2.69
CA PHE A 15 11.26 -11.68 2.08
C PHE A 15 12.26 -11.17 1.02
N PHE A 16 11.84 -10.25 0.15
CA PHE A 16 12.73 -9.65 -0.85
C PHE A 16 13.83 -8.78 -0.21
N ILE A 17 13.49 -8.00 0.83
CA ILE A 17 14.45 -7.16 1.55
C ILE A 17 15.50 -8.02 2.24
N GLU A 18 15.10 -9.09 2.92
CA GLU A 18 16.00 -10.06 3.54
C GLU A 18 16.87 -10.78 2.51
N GLY A 19 16.28 -11.17 1.38
CA GLY A 19 17.00 -11.78 0.26
C GLY A 19 18.06 -10.85 -0.35
N ALA A 20 17.76 -9.55 -0.48
CA ALA A 20 18.66 -8.55 -1.05
C ALA A 20 19.69 -7.99 -0.05
N ASN A 21 19.54 -8.29 1.24
CA ASN A 21 20.38 -7.79 2.32
C ASN A 21 20.75 -8.94 3.29
N PRO A 22 21.63 -9.88 2.88
CA PRO A 22 22.02 -11.02 3.70
C PRO A 22 22.71 -10.55 4.99
N THR A 23 22.53 -11.28 6.09
CA THR A 23 23.14 -10.92 7.37
C THR A 23 24.63 -11.26 7.41
N PRO A 24 25.44 -10.58 8.23
CA PRO A 24 26.85 -10.94 8.45
C PRO A 24 27.02 -12.41 8.85
N GLU A 25 26.11 -12.94 9.65
CA GLU A 25 26.12 -14.33 10.10
C GLU A 25 25.89 -15.29 8.92
N LEU A 26 24.96 -14.96 8.02
CA LEU A 26 24.70 -15.75 6.83
C LEU A 26 25.89 -15.77 5.87
N ILE A 27 26.53 -14.62 5.64
CA ILE A 27 27.74 -14.53 4.80
C ILE A 27 28.87 -15.36 5.41
N ARG A 28 29.01 -15.32 6.74
CA ARG A 28 29.99 -16.12 7.48
C ARG A 28 29.73 -17.62 7.39
N ASP A 29 28.49 -18.04 7.57
CA ASP A 29 28.06 -19.44 7.46
C ASP A 29 28.30 -19.98 6.05
N LEU A 30 27.93 -19.20 5.03
CA LEU A 30 28.23 -19.52 3.63
C LEU A 30 29.73 -19.62 3.36
N PHE A 31 30.54 -18.66 3.84
CA PHE A 31 31.98 -18.68 3.65
C PHE A 31 32.62 -19.96 4.23
N HIS A 32 32.27 -20.32 5.47
CA HIS A 32 32.77 -21.56 6.08
C HIS A 32 32.25 -22.82 5.37
N THR A 33 31.01 -22.79 4.88
CA THR A 33 30.45 -23.90 4.11
C THR A 33 31.20 -24.10 2.80
N LEU A 34 31.52 -23.01 2.07
CA LEU A 34 32.33 -23.06 0.86
C LEU A 34 33.77 -23.53 1.14
N LYS A 35 34.38 -23.15 2.26
CA LYS A 35 35.69 -23.71 2.67
C LYS A 35 35.68 -25.22 2.81
N LYS A 36 34.59 -25.79 3.35
CA LYS A 36 34.44 -27.25 3.48
C LYS A 36 34.16 -27.92 2.14
N LEU A 37 33.23 -27.37 1.37
CA LEU A 37 32.81 -27.96 0.11
C LEU A 37 33.90 -27.88 -0.97
N CYS A 38 34.71 -26.81 -0.98
CA CYS A 38 35.79 -26.63 -1.94
C CYS A 38 37.15 -27.18 -1.46
N ALA A 39 37.18 -27.97 -0.38
CA ALA A 39 38.44 -28.48 0.18
C ALA A 39 39.23 -29.34 -0.83
N ASP A 40 38.52 -30.13 -1.64
CA ASP A 40 39.09 -31.03 -2.64
C ASP A 40 39.04 -30.47 -4.08
N GLY A 41 38.66 -29.19 -4.25
CA GLY A 41 38.58 -28.53 -5.56
C GLY A 41 37.28 -27.74 -5.79
N PRO A 42 37.06 -27.22 -7.01
CA PRO A 42 35.84 -26.48 -7.35
C PRO A 42 34.58 -27.34 -7.24
N ILE A 43 33.45 -26.71 -6.91
CA ILE A 43 32.15 -27.40 -6.79
C ILE A 43 31.15 -26.91 -7.84
N GLU A 44 30.28 -27.82 -8.28
CA GLU A 44 29.18 -27.52 -9.21
C GLU A 44 27.85 -27.71 -8.49
N GLN A 45 27.34 -26.63 -7.90
CA GLN A 45 26.06 -26.66 -7.18
C GLN A 45 25.18 -25.47 -7.56
N SER A 46 23.87 -25.71 -7.55
CA SER A 46 22.89 -24.63 -7.69
C SER A 46 22.90 -23.74 -6.43
N ILE A 47 22.44 -22.49 -6.57
CA ILE A 47 22.30 -21.60 -5.40
C ILE A 47 21.34 -22.21 -4.36
N GLN A 48 20.30 -22.90 -4.81
CA GLN A 48 19.33 -23.55 -3.93
C GLN A 48 19.96 -24.70 -3.14
N THR A 49 20.77 -25.54 -3.80
CA THR A 49 21.52 -26.63 -3.16
C THR A 49 22.52 -26.08 -2.14
N LEU A 50 23.21 -24.98 -2.47
CA LEU A 50 24.08 -24.31 -1.51
C LEU A 50 23.31 -23.78 -0.30
N ALA A 51 22.14 -23.17 -0.51
CA ALA A 51 21.29 -22.67 0.56
C ALA A 51 20.79 -23.78 1.50
N GLU A 52 20.53 -24.98 0.97
CA GLU A 52 20.12 -26.15 1.76
C GLU A 52 21.24 -26.68 2.67
N ASN A 53 22.50 -26.43 2.31
CA ASN A 53 23.68 -26.77 3.12
C ASN A 53 23.99 -25.74 4.22
N LEU A 54 23.28 -24.60 4.25
CA LEU A 54 23.50 -23.57 5.26
C LEU A 54 22.73 -23.87 6.55
N SER A 55 23.33 -23.49 7.67
CA SER A 55 22.80 -23.68 9.01
C SER A 55 21.74 -22.63 9.36
N LEU A 56 21.93 -21.40 8.84
CA LEU A 56 21.16 -20.22 9.29
C LEU A 56 19.98 -19.83 8.39
N SER A 57 20.04 -20.13 7.09
CA SER A 57 18.98 -19.75 6.16
C SER A 57 18.95 -20.64 4.93
N LYS A 58 17.77 -21.13 4.59
CA LYS A 58 17.50 -21.87 3.34
C LYS A 58 17.00 -20.97 2.21
N ASN A 59 17.13 -19.65 2.36
CA ASN A 59 16.69 -18.68 1.36
C ASN A 59 17.73 -18.59 0.23
N GLY A 60 17.38 -19.11 -0.95
CA GLY A 60 18.23 -19.06 -2.14
C GLY A 60 18.58 -17.65 -2.59
N MET A 61 17.67 -16.67 -2.42
CA MET A 61 17.94 -15.27 -2.77
C MET A 61 19.00 -14.65 -1.86
N ALA A 62 18.88 -14.84 -0.55
CA ALA A 62 19.87 -14.37 0.42
C ALA A 62 21.24 -15.02 0.19
N THR A 63 21.24 -16.31 -0.14
CA THR A 63 22.45 -17.07 -0.51
C THR A 63 23.09 -16.51 -1.76
N GLY A 64 22.30 -16.23 -2.81
CA GLY A 64 22.77 -15.58 -4.04
C GLY A 64 23.40 -14.21 -3.78
N SER A 65 22.78 -13.37 -2.96
CA SER A 65 23.32 -12.07 -2.57
C SER A 65 24.64 -12.21 -1.78
N ALA A 66 24.73 -13.19 -0.88
CA ALA A 66 25.95 -13.45 -0.11
C ALA A 66 27.09 -13.96 -1.01
N LEU A 67 26.79 -14.83 -1.98
CA LEU A 67 27.75 -15.28 -3.00
C LEU A 67 28.29 -14.10 -3.81
N TYR A 68 27.42 -13.19 -4.26
CA TYR A 68 27.83 -11.98 -4.97
C TYR A 68 28.78 -11.11 -4.13
N LEU A 69 28.54 -10.97 -2.83
CA LEU A 69 29.43 -10.22 -1.93
C LEU A 69 30.81 -10.88 -1.78
N LEU A 70 30.86 -12.21 -1.64
CA LEU A 70 32.11 -12.98 -1.56
C LEU A 70 32.91 -12.92 -2.87
N GLU A 71 32.23 -13.00 -4.01
CA GLU A 71 32.84 -12.87 -5.33
C GLU A 71 33.43 -11.46 -5.53
N ARG A 72 32.66 -10.42 -5.17
CA ARG A 72 33.12 -9.03 -5.22
C ARG A 72 34.29 -8.74 -4.27
N ALA A 73 34.40 -9.47 -3.16
CA ALA A 73 35.54 -9.42 -2.25
C ALA A 73 36.78 -10.18 -2.78
N GLY A 74 36.67 -10.84 -3.94
CA GLY A 74 37.74 -11.61 -4.57
C GLY A 74 38.12 -12.87 -3.80
N VAL A 75 37.15 -13.48 -3.11
CA VAL A 75 37.32 -14.70 -2.31
C VAL A 75 36.94 -15.93 -3.10
N ILE A 76 35.92 -15.81 -3.95
CA ILE A 76 35.42 -16.86 -4.81
C ILE A 76 35.33 -16.36 -6.25
N GLU A 77 35.31 -17.30 -7.18
CA GLU A 77 34.95 -17.09 -8.58
C GLU A 77 33.76 -18.00 -8.92
N ARG A 78 32.77 -17.47 -9.63
CA ARG A 78 31.63 -18.26 -10.11
C ARG A 78 31.53 -18.21 -11.64
N ALA A 79 31.99 -19.27 -12.29
CA ALA A 79 31.91 -19.40 -13.74
C ALA A 79 30.61 -20.09 -14.17
N TYR A 80 29.91 -19.49 -15.14
CA TYR A 80 28.80 -20.15 -15.82
C TYR A 80 29.35 -21.14 -16.84
N GLN A 81 28.85 -22.38 -16.81
CA GLN A 81 29.26 -23.40 -17.76
C GLN A 81 28.20 -23.54 -18.87
N PRO A 82 28.58 -23.41 -20.16
CA PRO A 82 27.65 -23.55 -21.28
C PRO A 82 26.95 -24.93 -21.25
N GLY A 83 25.62 -24.93 -21.22
CA GLY A 83 24.81 -26.15 -21.18
C GLY A 83 24.42 -26.64 -19.79
N SER A 84 24.93 -26.03 -18.72
CA SER A 84 24.51 -26.32 -17.34
C SER A 84 23.52 -25.28 -16.79
N ARG A 85 22.71 -25.67 -15.81
CA ARG A 85 21.91 -24.76 -14.95
C ARG A 85 22.64 -24.38 -13.67
N THR A 86 23.86 -24.87 -13.46
CA THR A 86 24.69 -24.62 -12.28
C THR A 86 25.88 -23.74 -12.61
N TYR A 87 26.53 -23.23 -11.57
CA TYR A 87 27.77 -22.48 -11.66
C TYR A 87 28.87 -23.31 -11.00
N THR A 88 30.06 -23.31 -11.60
CA THR A 88 31.25 -23.81 -10.94
C THR A 88 31.73 -22.75 -9.97
N THR A 89 31.78 -23.07 -8.69
CA THR A 89 32.27 -22.17 -7.64
C THR A 89 33.67 -22.60 -7.23
N THR A 90 34.64 -21.69 -7.38
CA THR A 90 36.03 -21.90 -7.00
C THR A 90 36.38 -20.99 -5.84
N LEU A 91 37.03 -21.53 -4.80
CA LEU A 91 37.55 -20.73 -3.68
C LEU A 91 38.98 -20.27 -4.00
N LEU A 92 39.16 -18.97 -4.20
CA LEU A 92 40.44 -18.37 -4.62
C LEU A 92 41.40 -18.16 -3.45
N LYS A 93 40.86 -17.95 -2.24
CA LYS A 93 41.64 -17.66 -1.02
C LYS A 93 41.22 -18.59 0.11
N PRO A 94 41.70 -19.85 0.16
CA PRO A 94 41.28 -20.82 1.18
C PRO A 94 41.72 -20.44 2.60
N ASP A 95 42.87 -19.78 2.75
CA ASP A 95 43.48 -19.50 4.06
C ASP A 95 42.99 -18.19 4.71
N ILE A 96 42.27 -17.34 3.96
CA ILE A 96 41.78 -16.06 4.48
C ILE A 96 40.78 -16.30 5.62
N GLN A 97 40.81 -15.44 6.64
CA GLN A 97 39.84 -15.45 7.71
C GLN A 97 38.66 -14.55 7.35
N PHE A 98 37.48 -14.85 7.90
CA PHE A 98 36.27 -14.08 7.62
C PHE A 98 36.42 -12.59 7.98
N GLY A 99 37.16 -12.28 9.05
CA GLY A 99 37.40 -10.91 9.50
C GLY A 99 38.25 -10.07 8.54
N ASP A 100 39.04 -10.73 7.68
CA ASP A 100 39.93 -10.07 6.73
C ASP A 100 39.28 -9.88 5.34
N LEU A 101 38.03 -10.30 5.18
CA LEU A 101 37.29 -10.12 3.93
C LEU A 101 36.99 -8.63 3.72
N ASN A 102 37.25 -8.13 2.52
CA ASN A 102 36.93 -6.76 2.13
C ASN A 102 35.42 -6.60 1.84
N ILE A 103 34.60 -6.80 2.87
CA ILE A 103 33.14 -6.66 2.83
C ILE A 103 32.74 -5.60 3.86
N ASP A 104 32.16 -4.50 3.38
CA ASP A 104 31.62 -3.44 4.22
C ASP A 104 30.28 -3.87 4.83
N LEU A 105 30.36 -4.59 5.95
CA LEU A 105 29.21 -5.11 6.70
C LEU A 105 28.35 -3.97 7.28
N GLU A 106 28.95 -2.86 7.68
CA GLU A 106 28.24 -1.71 8.22
C GLU A 106 27.35 -1.06 7.14
N ARG A 107 27.89 -0.86 5.93
CA ARG A 107 27.11 -0.35 4.79
C ARG A 107 26.00 -1.30 4.37
N LEU A 108 26.20 -2.61 4.48
CA LEU A 108 25.16 -3.60 4.21
C LEU A 108 24.03 -3.51 5.23
N GLN A 109 24.36 -3.39 6.51
CA GLN A 109 23.37 -3.19 7.57
C GLN A 109 22.59 -1.87 7.37
N LYS A 110 23.28 -0.76 7.11
CA LYS A 110 22.64 0.53 6.79
C LYS A 110 21.74 0.45 5.54
N LYS A 111 22.09 -0.38 4.55
CA LYS A 111 21.22 -0.63 3.39
C LYS A 111 19.95 -1.37 3.82
N ARG A 112 20.08 -2.44 4.60
CA ARG A 112 18.94 -3.19 5.16
C ARG A 112 18.00 -2.30 5.94
N GLU A 113 18.53 -1.48 6.85
CA GLU A 113 17.75 -0.55 7.67
C GLU A 113 16.98 0.45 6.81
N ARG A 114 17.62 1.02 5.78
CA ARG A 114 16.96 1.92 4.83
C ARG A 114 15.86 1.25 4.02
N ASP A 115 16.06 0.01 3.57
CA ASP A 115 15.07 -0.74 2.80
C ASP A 115 13.84 -1.07 3.67
N LEU A 116 14.05 -1.49 4.93
CA LEU A 116 12.98 -1.70 5.90
C LEU A 116 12.23 -0.41 6.25
N GLU A 117 12.96 0.72 6.39
CA GLU A 117 12.35 2.02 6.66
C GLU A 117 11.46 2.49 5.51
N LYS A 118 11.84 2.24 4.26
CA LYS A 118 10.98 2.52 3.09
C LYS A 118 9.68 1.70 3.15
N LEU A 119 9.75 0.41 3.49
CA LEU A 119 8.57 -0.42 3.65
C LEU A 119 7.65 0.11 4.76
N LYS A 120 8.21 0.47 5.92
CA LYS A 120 7.45 1.10 7.02
C LYS A 120 6.75 2.38 6.58
N ARG A 121 7.42 3.26 5.82
CA ARG A 121 6.82 4.49 5.28
C ARG A 121 5.65 4.21 4.35
N MET A 122 5.74 3.13 3.57
CA MET A 122 4.67 2.70 2.67
C MET A 122 3.45 2.21 3.45
N ILE A 123 3.67 1.42 4.51
CA ILE A 123 2.61 1.02 5.44
C ILE A 123 1.95 2.24 6.09
N ARG A 124 2.74 3.22 6.57
CA ARG A 124 2.22 4.48 7.12
C ARG A 124 1.37 5.26 6.11
N TYR A 125 1.73 5.26 4.82
CA TYR A 125 0.91 5.88 3.77
C TYR A 125 -0.42 5.16 3.55
N ILE A 126 -0.42 3.83 3.59
CA ILE A 126 -1.65 3.03 3.47
C ILE A 126 -2.61 3.35 4.63
N ASP A 127 -2.07 3.41 5.84
CA ASP A 127 -2.82 3.73 7.06
C ASP A 127 -3.16 5.22 7.19
N HIS A 128 -2.58 6.09 6.36
CA HIS A 128 -2.79 7.52 6.43
C HIS A 128 -4.25 7.90 6.17
N ARG A 129 -4.82 8.70 7.08
CA ARG A 129 -6.21 9.17 7.04
C ARG A 129 -6.37 10.63 6.62
N GLY A 130 -5.28 11.30 6.23
CA GLY A 130 -5.31 12.63 5.64
C GLY A 130 -5.28 12.59 4.11
N CYS A 131 -5.01 13.74 3.50
CA CYS A 131 -4.88 13.86 2.05
C CYS A 131 -3.72 13.00 1.54
N ARG A 132 -4.01 12.00 0.68
CA ARG A 132 -2.97 11.13 0.12
C ARG A 132 -1.92 11.88 -0.70
N HIS A 133 -2.35 12.87 -1.48
CA HIS A 133 -1.41 13.70 -2.25
C HIS A 133 -0.49 14.50 -1.33
N GLN A 134 -1.02 15.09 -0.26
CA GLN A 134 -0.20 15.83 0.68
C GLN A 134 0.85 14.92 1.34
N TYR A 135 0.47 13.68 1.71
CA TYR A 135 1.43 12.72 2.27
C TYR A 135 2.56 12.42 1.28
N ILE A 136 2.23 12.21 0.00
CA ILE A 136 3.23 11.98 -1.05
C ILE A 136 4.13 13.21 -1.23
N LEU A 137 3.57 14.41 -1.27
CA LEU A 137 4.31 15.66 -1.44
C LEU A 137 5.26 15.90 -0.26
N GLY A 138 4.80 15.68 0.97
CA GLY A 138 5.64 15.72 2.16
C GLY A 138 6.79 14.71 2.13
N TYR A 139 6.57 13.50 1.57
CA TYR A 139 7.65 12.53 1.37
C TYR A 139 8.78 13.06 0.44
N PHE A 140 8.43 13.90 -0.54
CA PHE A 140 9.39 14.53 -1.45
C PHE A 140 9.88 15.92 -0.99
N GLY A 141 9.49 16.36 0.21
CA GLY A 141 9.93 17.64 0.79
C GLY A 141 9.11 18.86 0.38
N ASP A 142 7.92 18.67 -0.21
CA ASP A 142 6.99 19.74 -0.54
C ASP A 142 5.87 19.81 0.51
N GLU A 143 6.16 20.49 1.63
CA GLU A 143 5.22 20.65 2.75
C GLU A 143 4.25 21.85 2.56
N ALA A 144 4.50 22.70 1.56
CA ALA A 144 3.76 23.95 1.34
C ALA A 144 2.53 23.78 0.42
N SER A 145 2.39 22.63 -0.22
CA SER A 145 1.26 22.31 -1.09
C SER A 145 0.00 21.97 -0.25
N GLY A 146 -1.11 22.61 -0.59
CA GLY A 146 -2.32 22.74 0.24
C GLY A 146 -2.82 21.49 0.98
N GLN A 147 -3.52 21.73 2.09
CA GLN A 147 -3.95 20.71 3.07
C GLN A 147 -4.87 19.61 2.50
N THR A 148 -5.58 19.88 1.40
CA THR A 148 -6.52 18.94 0.79
C THR A 148 -6.46 19.00 -0.73
N CYS A 149 -6.35 17.83 -1.39
CA CYS A 149 -6.29 17.78 -2.84
C CYS A 149 -7.66 17.66 -3.51
N HIS A 150 -8.73 17.41 -2.73
CA HIS A 150 -10.11 17.23 -3.21
C HIS A 150 -10.37 16.07 -4.20
N HIS A 151 -9.34 15.32 -4.60
CA HIS A 151 -9.44 14.28 -5.64
C HIS A 151 -9.02 12.87 -5.19
N CYS A 152 -8.35 12.73 -4.05
CA CYS A 152 -8.05 11.39 -3.48
C CYS A 152 -9.29 10.80 -2.79
N ASP A 153 -9.35 9.47 -2.67
CA ASP A 153 -10.37 8.75 -1.91
C ASP A 153 -10.65 9.35 -0.53
N THR A 154 -9.60 9.67 0.23
CA THR A 154 -9.77 10.26 1.58
C THR A 154 -10.41 11.65 1.51
N CYS A 155 -9.99 12.51 0.58
CA CYS A 155 -10.59 13.84 0.41
C CYS A 155 -12.01 13.78 -0.16
N LEU A 156 -12.32 12.80 -1.01
CA LEU A 156 -13.66 12.60 -1.57
C LEU A 156 -14.62 12.06 -0.50
N ALA A 157 -14.17 11.12 0.33
CA ALA A 157 -14.94 10.63 1.48
C ALA A 157 -15.17 11.72 2.54
N GLY A 158 -14.20 12.62 2.72
CA GLY A 158 -14.29 13.74 3.67
C GLY A 158 -15.21 14.89 3.21
N GLN A 159 -15.40 15.10 1.91
CA GLN A 159 -16.25 16.20 1.38
C GLN A 159 -17.73 16.10 1.79
N SER A 160 -18.22 14.90 2.09
CA SER A 160 -19.60 14.69 2.56
C SER A 160 -19.73 14.65 4.09
N ARG A 161 -18.67 14.93 4.85
CA ARG A 161 -18.68 14.81 6.31
C ARG A 161 -18.19 16.10 6.95
N SER A 162 -18.98 16.66 7.85
CA SER A 162 -18.57 17.75 8.73
C SER A 162 -18.48 17.26 10.16
N ALA A 163 -17.53 17.81 10.93
CA ALA A 163 -17.48 17.54 12.35
C ALA A 163 -18.76 18.05 13.02
N ARG A 164 -19.41 17.20 13.80
CA ARG A 164 -20.66 17.53 14.49
C ARG A 164 -20.61 17.08 15.94
N ILE A 165 -21.51 17.62 16.75
CA ILE A 165 -21.71 17.15 18.11
C ILE A 165 -22.23 15.69 18.03
N PRO A 166 -21.58 14.72 18.71
CA PRO A 166 -22.06 13.34 18.78
C PRO A 166 -23.43 13.28 19.46
N ASP A 167 -24.28 12.36 19.01
CA ASP A 167 -25.52 12.07 19.73
C ASP A 167 -25.24 11.24 21.01
N GLU A 168 -26.29 10.89 21.76
CA GLU A 168 -26.14 10.17 23.02
C GLU A 168 -25.58 8.75 22.83
N GLU A 169 -25.95 8.06 21.75
CA GLU A 169 -25.45 6.70 21.47
C GLU A 169 -23.97 6.74 21.12
N GLU A 170 -23.58 7.68 20.26
CA GLU A 170 -22.19 7.92 19.87
C GLU A 170 -21.35 8.40 21.05
N THR A 171 -21.91 9.24 21.92
CA THR A 171 -21.27 9.68 23.16
C THR A 171 -20.93 8.49 24.04
N VAL A 172 -21.82 7.51 24.17
CA VAL A 172 -21.53 6.26 24.91
C VAL A 172 -20.39 5.47 24.26
N VAL A 173 -20.33 5.36 22.94
CA VAL A 173 -19.22 4.70 22.23
C VAL A 173 -17.90 5.42 22.50
N ILE A 174 -17.88 6.74 22.40
CA ILE A 174 -16.71 7.59 22.68
C ILE A 174 -16.23 7.39 24.11
N GLN A 175 -17.14 7.38 25.08
CA GLN A 175 -16.80 7.15 26.48
C GLN A 175 -16.19 5.77 26.72
N LYS A 176 -16.72 4.72 26.08
CA LYS A 176 -16.16 3.36 26.14
C LYS A 176 -14.75 3.33 25.56
N ALA A 177 -14.52 3.97 24.42
CA ALA A 177 -13.22 4.05 23.76
C ALA A 177 -12.18 4.79 24.63
N LEU A 178 -12.50 6.01 25.09
CA LEU A 178 -11.63 6.81 25.97
C LEU A 178 -11.36 6.09 27.31
N SER A 179 -12.37 5.42 27.86
CA SER A 179 -12.25 4.58 29.05
C SER A 179 -11.28 3.42 28.88
N CYS A 180 -11.25 2.81 27.70
CA CYS A 180 -10.29 1.75 27.40
C CYS A 180 -8.87 2.31 27.31
N VAL A 181 -8.68 3.43 26.61
CA VAL A 181 -7.38 4.12 26.50
C VAL A 181 -6.84 4.51 27.89
N ALA A 182 -7.72 5.03 28.76
CA ALA A 182 -7.36 5.39 30.12
C ALA A 182 -6.89 4.19 30.97
N ARG A 183 -7.46 3.00 30.76
CA ARG A 183 -7.10 1.77 31.51
C ARG A 183 -5.81 1.13 31.01
N VAL A 184 -5.51 1.24 29.73
CA VAL A 184 -4.26 0.71 29.16
C VAL A 184 -3.06 1.63 29.41
N ASP A 185 -3.31 2.87 29.82
CA ASP A 185 -2.30 3.83 30.30
C ASP A 185 -1.08 3.97 29.36
N GLY A 186 -1.34 4.20 28.07
CA GLY A 186 -0.28 4.45 27.10
C GLY A 186 0.58 3.23 26.74
N ARG A 187 0.20 2.01 27.12
CA ARG A 187 0.99 0.79 26.85
C ARG A 187 0.76 0.17 25.48
N PHE A 188 -0.38 0.46 24.85
CA PHE A 188 -0.81 -0.21 23.63
C PHE A 188 -1.22 0.77 22.54
N GLY A 189 -0.97 0.35 21.29
CA GLY A 189 -1.39 1.07 20.10
C GLY A 189 -2.86 0.84 19.75
N ARG A 190 -3.33 1.62 18.77
CA ARG A 190 -4.71 1.62 18.26
C ARG A 190 -5.29 0.22 18.01
N GLY A 191 -4.54 -0.64 17.32
CA GLY A 191 -5.01 -1.98 16.94
C GLY A 191 -5.37 -2.85 18.14
N ARG A 192 -4.52 -2.92 19.17
CA ARG A 192 -4.79 -3.67 20.40
C ARG A 192 -5.95 -3.08 21.20
N ILE A 193 -6.07 -1.76 21.23
CA ILE A 193 -7.20 -1.08 21.89
C ILE A 193 -8.52 -1.42 21.19
N ALA A 194 -8.56 -1.35 19.85
CA ALA A 194 -9.74 -1.74 19.08
C ALA A 194 -10.09 -3.22 19.27
N GLN A 195 -9.12 -4.13 19.22
CA GLN A 195 -9.32 -5.56 19.48
C GLN A 195 -9.87 -5.81 20.89
N THR A 196 -9.40 -5.06 21.89
CA THR A 196 -9.91 -5.14 23.28
C THR A 196 -11.37 -4.71 23.34
N LEU A 197 -11.71 -3.56 22.77
CA LEU A 197 -13.09 -3.03 22.73
C LEU A 197 -14.07 -3.97 22.01
N LEU A 198 -13.61 -4.64 20.96
CA LEU A 198 -14.39 -5.60 20.17
C LEU A 198 -14.49 -6.99 20.83
N GLY A 199 -13.71 -7.27 21.87
CA GLY A 199 -13.71 -8.57 22.54
C GLY A 199 -12.97 -9.67 21.76
N SER A 200 -11.88 -9.31 21.07
CA SER A 200 -11.08 -10.26 20.29
C SER A 200 -10.43 -11.33 21.16
N LYS A 201 -10.52 -12.58 20.72
CA LYS A 201 -9.87 -13.75 21.35
C LYS A 201 -8.45 -14.00 20.81
N SER A 202 -7.83 -13.03 20.14
CA SER A 202 -6.47 -13.17 19.61
C SER A 202 -5.45 -13.30 20.75
N ARG A 203 -4.38 -14.08 20.52
CA ARG A 203 -3.27 -14.22 21.47
C ARG A 203 -2.68 -12.87 21.87
N ASP A 204 -2.61 -11.94 20.92
CA ASP A 204 -2.17 -10.55 21.14
C ASP A 204 -2.94 -9.76 22.22
N VAL A 205 -4.17 -10.18 22.55
CA VAL A 205 -5.01 -9.57 23.59
C VAL A 205 -4.95 -10.40 24.87
N LEU A 206 -5.06 -11.73 24.75
CA LEU A 206 -5.09 -12.66 25.88
C LEU A 206 -3.76 -12.73 26.63
N ASP A 207 -2.64 -12.79 25.90
CA ASP A 207 -1.30 -13.01 26.49
C ASP A 207 -0.87 -11.82 27.37
N VAL A 208 -1.43 -10.63 27.14
CA VAL A 208 -1.16 -9.40 27.89
C VAL A 208 -2.27 -9.02 28.87
N GLY A 209 -3.28 -9.88 29.04
CA GLY A 209 -4.35 -9.72 30.03
C GLY A 209 -5.36 -8.60 29.73
N LEU A 210 -5.46 -8.16 28.48
CA LEU A 210 -6.41 -7.12 28.07
C LEU A 210 -7.87 -7.58 28.15
N ASP A 211 -8.10 -8.90 28.13
CA ASP A 211 -9.39 -9.56 28.34
C ASP A 211 -9.96 -9.37 29.76
N ARG A 212 -9.11 -9.03 30.72
CA ARG A 212 -9.50 -8.80 32.12
C ARG A 212 -9.97 -7.38 32.39
N LEU A 213 -9.82 -6.47 31.42
CA LEU A 213 -10.26 -5.09 31.58
C LEU A 213 -11.78 -5.00 31.54
N SER A 214 -12.37 -4.14 32.38
CA SER A 214 -13.82 -3.87 32.35
C SER A 214 -14.30 -3.27 31.02
N THR A 215 -13.39 -2.86 30.15
CA THR A 215 -13.67 -2.32 28.81
C THR A 215 -13.60 -3.37 27.70
N TYR A 216 -13.23 -4.60 28.03
CA TYR A 216 -13.17 -5.71 27.09
C TYR A 216 -14.57 -6.04 26.54
N GLY A 217 -14.69 -6.08 25.21
CA GLY A 217 -15.94 -6.45 24.53
C GLY A 217 -17.08 -5.43 24.62
N LEU A 218 -16.86 -4.22 25.18
CA LEU A 218 -17.92 -3.21 25.35
C LEU A 218 -18.50 -2.67 24.03
N LEU A 219 -17.81 -2.88 22.91
CA LEU A 219 -18.23 -2.51 21.55
C LEU A 219 -18.32 -3.73 20.62
N SER A 220 -18.54 -4.93 21.17
CA SER A 220 -18.66 -6.18 20.39
C SER A 220 -19.84 -6.19 19.41
N ASP A 221 -20.79 -5.27 19.55
CA ASP A 221 -21.91 -5.05 18.64
C ASP A 221 -21.56 -4.19 17.41
N LYS A 222 -20.38 -3.54 17.40
CA LYS A 222 -19.94 -2.62 16.34
C LYS A 222 -19.04 -3.32 15.32
N ALA A 223 -18.99 -2.77 14.11
CA ALA A 223 -18.02 -3.19 13.09
C ALA A 223 -16.60 -2.75 13.48
N ALA A 224 -15.59 -3.54 13.11
CA ALA A 224 -14.20 -3.21 13.42
C ALA A 224 -13.80 -1.83 12.86
N ASP A 225 -14.10 -1.58 11.58
CA ASP A 225 -13.78 -0.32 10.91
C ASP A 225 -14.42 0.89 11.61
N TYR A 226 -15.65 0.74 12.12
CA TYR A 226 -16.32 1.79 12.89
C TYR A 226 -15.54 2.15 14.16
N VAL A 227 -15.08 1.15 14.93
CA VAL A 227 -14.30 1.40 16.15
C VAL A 227 -12.97 2.06 15.83
N TRP A 228 -12.32 1.68 14.73
CA TRP A 228 -11.09 2.29 14.26
C TRP A 228 -11.29 3.76 13.86
N GLU A 229 -12.32 4.05 13.07
CA GLU A 229 -12.67 5.42 12.67
C GLU A 229 -13.02 6.30 13.88
N VAL A 230 -13.68 5.76 14.92
CA VAL A 230 -13.93 6.50 16.17
C VAL A 230 -12.62 6.83 16.89
N LEU A 231 -11.68 5.89 17.01
CA LEU A 231 -10.38 6.16 17.61
C LEU A 231 -9.60 7.23 16.83
N ASP A 232 -9.64 7.17 15.49
CA ASP A 232 -9.00 8.15 14.61
C ASP A 232 -9.62 9.55 14.79
N ALA A 233 -10.96 9.64 14.86
CA ALA A 233 -11.66 10.89 15.11
C ALA A 233 -11.28 11.51 16.48
N LEU A 234 -11.07 10.68 17.51
CA LEU A 234 -10.64 11.14 18.83
C LEU A 234 -9.19 11.62 18.84
N VAL A 235 -8.30 11.02 18.05
CA VAL A 235 -6.93 11.52 17.85
C VAL A 235 -6.96 12.85 17.10
N ALA A 236 -7.72 12.94 16.00
CA ALA A 236 -7.83 14.16 15.20
C ALA A 236 -8.41 15.34 15.99
N ALA A 237 -9.37 15.07 16.89
CA ALA A 237 -9.94 16.08 17.77
C ALA A 237 -9.09 16.39 19.02
N GLY A 238 -7.91 15.79 19.15
CA GLY A 238 -6.99 16.02 20.27
C GLY A 238 -7.47 15.43 21.61
N CYS A 239 -8.46 14.54 21.61
CA CYS A 239 -8.88 13.79 22.79
C CYS A 239 -7.88 12.67 23.13
N LEU A 240 -7.24 12.11 22.11
CA LEU A 240 -6.16 11.14 22.21
C LEU A 240 -4.90 11.68 21.55
N GLN A 241 -3.74 11.25 22.05
CA GLN A 241 -2.46 11.54 21.44
C GLN A 241 -1.70 10.24 21.16
N VAL A 242 -0.94 10.24 20.06
CA VAL A 242 -0.02 9.15 19.70
C VAL A 242 1.34 9.45 20.34
N VAL A 243 1.90 8.50 21.08
CA VAL A 243 3.19 8.64 21.77
C VAL A 243 4.13 7.52 21.35
N GLY A 244 5.41 7.85 21.11
CA GLY A 244 6.48 6.88 20.86
C GLY A 244 6.74 6.55 19.39
N ASP A 245 8.00 6.22 19.11
CA ASP A 245 8.53 5.70 17.84
C ASP A 245 9.62 4.67 18.23
N PRO A 246 9.67 3.45 17.67
CA PRO A 246 8.90 2.89 16.54
C PRO A 246 7.54 2.27 16.88
N TYR A 247 7.15 2.22 18.15
CA TYR A 247 5.92 1.56 18.61
C TYR A 247 4.90 2.59 19.12
N PRO A 248 4.05 3.15 18.24
CA PRO A 248 3.11 4.19 18.63
C PRO A 248 2.02 3.65 19.55
N THR A 249 1.88 4.26 20.72
CA THR A 249 0.81 3.98 21.69
C THR A 249 -0.19 5.12 21.77
N LEU A 250 -1.42 4.83 22.19
CA LEU A 250 -2.44 5.86 22.42
C LEU A 250 -2.50 6.23 23.89
N SER A 251 -2.45 7.54 24.16
CA SER A 251 -2.60 8.12 25.50
C SER A 251 -3.73 9.13 25.55
N LEU A 252 -4.37 9.23 26.71
CA LEU A 252 -5.47 10.17 26.95
C LEU A 252 -4.93 11.58 27.20
N THR A 253 -5.46 12.59 26.49
CA THR A 253 -5.10 14.00 26.73
C THR A 253 -5.96 14.61 27.84
N PRO A 254 -5.62 15.81 28.35
CA PRO A 254 -6.51 16.55 29.27
C PRO A 254 -7.91 16.81 28.68
N LEU A 255 -7.99 17.08 27.37
CA LEU A 255 -9.27 17.23 26.67
C LEU A 255 -10.04 15.91 26.66
N GLY A 256 -9.38 14.80 26.29
CA GLY A 256 -10.00 13.48 26.30
C GLY A 256 -10.53 13.08 27.67
N ARG A 257 -9.84 13.46 28.75
CA ARG A 257 -10.33 13.22 30.12
C ARG A 257 -11.63 13.97 30.41
N LYS A 258 -11.75 15.24 30.01
CA LYS A 258 -12.99 16.02 30.17
C LYS A 258 -14.14 15.42 29.37
N VAL A 259 -13.88 15.01 28.12
CA VAL A 259 -14.87 14.37 27.25
C VAL A 259 -15.32 13.02 27.83
N MET A 260 -14.39 12.19 28.29
CA MET A 260 -14.68 10.91 28.93
C MET A 260 -15.60 11.08 30.16
N MET A 261 -15.38 12.13 30.96
CA MET A 261 -16.15 12.46 32.16
C MET A 261 -17.45 13.25 31.88
N ARG A 262 -17.85 13.44 30.62
CA ARG A 262 -18.99 14.28 30.19
C ARG A 262 -18.93 15.74 30.69
N GLN A 263 -17.73 16.24 30.96
CA GLN A 263 -17.53 17.64 31.38
C GLN A 263 -17.43 18.60 30.19
N GLN A 264 -17.18 18.06 29.00
CA GLN A 264 -17.04 18.81 27.77
C GLN A 264 -17.49 17.95 26.60
N THR A 265 -18.14 18.57 25.61
CA THR A 265 -18.48 17.93 24.33
C THR A 265 -17.66 18.58 23.23
N VAL A 266 -17.16 17.77 22.30
CA VAL A 266 -16.35 18.24 21.15
C VAL A 266 -17.00 17.78 19.85
N PRO A 267 -17.02 18.63 18.80
CA PRO A 267 -17.41 18.18 17.47
C PRO A 267 -16.44 17.11 16.96
N LEU A 268 -16.98 16.00 16.46
CA LEU A 268 -16.20 14.89 15.92
C LEU A 268 -16.64 14.58 14.50
N LEU A 269 -15.68 14.21 13.66
CA LEU A 269 -15.93 13.67 12.33
C LEU A 269 -16.16 12.15 12.44
N LEU A 270 -17.33 11.75 12.93
CA LEU A 270 -17.64 10.34 13.18
C LEU A 270 -18.05 9.59 11.89
N PRO A 271 -17.76 8.27 11.81
CA PRO A 271 -18.37 7.38 10.82
C PRO A 271 -19.90 7.37 10.93
N GLN A 272 -20.62 7.18 9.83
CA GLN A 272 -22.07 6.97 9.91
C GLN A 272 -22.38 5.65 10.64
N PRO A 273 -23.33 5.63 11.59
CA PRO A 273 -23.74 4.41 12.26
C PRO A 273 -24.58 3.51 11.34
N GLY A 274 -23.96 2.45 10.80
CA GLY A 274 -24.62 1.36 10.06
C GLY A 274 -23.71 0.73 8.98
N GLY A 275 -23.46 -0.57 8.91
CA GLY A 275 -23.94 -1.72 9.66
C GLY A 275 -22.99 -2.91 9.45
N ARG A 276 -23.33 -4.06 10.06
CA ARG A 276 -22.63 -5.34 9.85
C ARG A 276 -22.52 -5.60 8.35
N GLY A 277 -21.32 -5.91 7.89
CA GLY A 277 -21.03 -6.13 6.48
C GLY A 277 -21.97 -7.16 5.87
N ALA A 278 -22.85 -6.71 4.98
CA ALA A 278 -23.16 -7.47 3.79
C ALA A 278 -22.18 -6.97 2.71
N PRO A 279 -21.63 -7.84 1.86
CA PRO A 279 -20.88 -7.37 0.70
C PRO A 279 -21.84 -6.52 -0.11
N ALA A 280 -21.60 -5.22 -0.16
CA ALA A 280 -22.33 -4.35 -1.05
C ALA A 280 -22.05 -4.86 -2.46
N LYS A 281 -23.01 -5.59 -3.03
CA LYS A 281 -23.19 -5.63 -4.49
C LYS A 281 -23.43 -4.18 -4.88
N ARG A 282 -22.34 -3.43 -5.11
CA ARG A 282 -22.40 -2.14 -5.78
C ARG A 282 -23.02 -2.43 -7.13
N LYS A 283 -24.30 -2.07 -7.27
CA LYS A 283 -24.90 -1.80 -8.57
C LYS A 283 -23.97 -0.82 -9.26
N THR A 284 -23.41 -1.24 -10.37
CA THR A 284 -22.62 -0.41 -11.29
C THR A 284 -23.55 0.60 -11.96
N GLU A 285 -24.01 1.59 -11.19
CA GLU A 285 -24.67 2.78 -11.69
C GLU A 285 -24.03 3.96 -10.94
N MET A 286 -22.77 4.24 -11.27
CA MET A 286 -22.13 5.49 -10.93
C MET A 286 -22.08 6.36 -12.19
N LEU A 287 -23.06 7.26 -12.23
CA LEU A 287 -23.06 8.60 -12.82
C LEU A 287 -21.74 8.97 -13.51
N ILE A 288 -21.77 8.95 -14.85
CA ILE A 288 -20.80 9.65 -15.68
C ILE A 288 -21.40 11.02 -15.95
N GLU A 289 -20.82 12.07 -15.37
CA GLU A 289 -21.18 13.47 -15.67
C GLU A 289 -20.80 13.81 -17.12
N ALA A 290 -21.71 13.48 -18.02
CA ALA A 290 -21.99 14.17 -19.26
C ALA A 290 -23.50 13.96 -19.49
N PRO A 291 -24.37 14.80 -18.88
CA PRO A 291 -25.82 14.56 -18.78
C PRO A 291 -26.56 14.49 -20.12
N ASP A 292 -25.86 14.66 -21.25
CA ASP A 292 -26.41 14.70 -22.61
C ASP A 292 -25.67 13.76 -23.59
N ALA A 293 -24.94 12.77 -23.08
CA ALA A 293 -24.24 11.80 -23.93
C ALA A 293 -25.23 10.81 -24.56
N ASP A 294 -25.33 10.82 -25.88
CA ASP A 294 -26.17 9.93 -26.68
C ASP A 294 -25.76 8.45 -26.49
N PRO A 295 -26.57 7.59 -25.83
CA PRO A 295 -26.16 6.23 -25.45
C PRO A 295 -25.77 5.35 -26.64
N ASP A 296 -26.43 5.54 -27.78
CA ASP A 296 -26.17 4.78 -29.01
C ASP A 296 -24.83 5.18 -29.63
N LEU A 297 -24.47 6.46 -29.59
CA LEU A 297 -23.15 6.93 -30.02
C LEU A 297 -22.04 6.45 -29.08
N VAL A 298 -22.30 6.41 -27.77
CA VAL A 298 -21.35 5.83 -26.80
C VAL A 298 -21.11 4.35 -27.09
N ALA A 299 -22.16 3.58 -27.41
CA ALA A 299 -22.03 2.17 -27.77
C ALA A 299 -21.19 1.98 -29.04
N LEU A 300 -21.45 2.78 -30.08
CA LEU A 300 -20.70 2.78 -31.33
C LEU A 300 -19.21 3.12 -31.11
N LEU A 301 -18.93 4.15 -30.32
CA LEU A 301 -17.57 4.55 -29.95
C LEU A 301 -16.85 3.47 -29.13
N LYS A 302 -17.57 2.76 -28.24
CA LYS A 302 -17.02 1.62 -27.48
C LYS A 302 -16.64 0.46 -28.39
N GLU A 303 -17.45 0.19 -29.41
CA GLU A 303 -17.18 -0.85 -30.40
C GLU A 303 -15.96 -0.49 -31.25
N TRP A 304 -15.94 0.72 -31.83
CA TRP A 304 -14.78 1.21 -32.59
C TRP A 304 -13.49 1.15 -31.76
N ARG A 305 -13.55 1.58 -30.48
CA ARG A 305 -12.41 1.52 -29.55
C ARG A 305 -11.87 0.10 -29.38
N ARG A 306 -12.75 -0.91 -29.25
CA ARG A 306 -12.34 -2.32 -29.10
C ARG A 306 -11.66 -2.83 -30.36
N ASN A 307 -12.22 -2.54 -31.53
CA ASN A 307 -11.66 -2.96 -32.81
C ASN A 307 -10.28 -2.33 -33.04
N LYS A 308 -10.17 -1.02 -32.76
CA LYS A 308 -8.89 -0.29 -32.88
C LYS A 308 -7.81 -0.83 -31.94
N ALA A 309 -8.20 -1.20 -30.73
CA ALA A 309 -7.28 -1.78 -29.75
C ALA A 309 -6.78 -3.18 -30.17
N ALA A 310 -7.63 -3.97 -30.82
CA ALA A 310 -7.27 -5.26 -31.40
C ALA A 310 -6.26 -5.11 -32.56
N GLU A 311 -6.50 -4.16 -33.48
CA GLU A 311 -5.60 -3.84 -34.60
C GLU A 311 -4.19 -3.43 -34.13
N LEU A 312 -4.10 -2.71 -33.00
CA LEU A 312 -2.84 -2.21 -32.45
C LEU A 312 -2.05 -3.23 -31.61
N GLY A 313 -2.23 -4.53 -31.88
CA GLY A 313 -1.56 -5.63 -31.20
C GLY A 313 -2.26 -6.05 -29.91
N ASN A 314 -3.59 -5.98 -29.88
CA ASN A 314 -4.42 -6.39 -28.73
C ASN A 314 -4.08 -5.66 -27.42
N LYS A 315 -3.83 -4.36 -27.51
CA LYS A 315 -3.56 -3.50 -26.34
C LYS A 315 -4.85 -3.27 -25.55
N PRO A 316 -4.79 -2.96 -24.24
CA PRO A 316 -6.00 -2.64 -23.48
C PRO A 316 -6.78 -1.46 -24.10
N ALA A 317 -8.09 -1.63 -24.30
CA ALA A 317 -8.94 -0.69 -25.05
C ALA A 317 -8.92 0.75 -24.52
N TYR A 318 -8.75 0.93 -23.21
CA TYR A 318 -8.66 2.25 -22.58
C TYR A 318 -7.45 3.07 -23.06
N THR A 319 -6.45 2.43 -23.67
CA THR A 319 -5.25 3.08 -24.24
C THR A 319 -5.59 3.97 -25.44
N VAL A 320 -6.63 3.62 -26.21
CA VAL A 320 -7.16 4.43 -27.32
C VAL A 320 -7.95 5.63 -26.74
N TYR A 321 -9.08 5.37 -26.08
CA TYR A 321 -9.84 6.37 -25.30
C TYR A 321 -10.35 5.79 -23.98
N THR A 322 -10.34 6.61 -22.93
CA THR A 322 -10.98 6.24 -21.66
C THR A 322 -12.51 6.26 -21.81
N ASP A 323 -13.24 5.58 -20.93
CA ASP A 323 -14.71 5.62 -20.97
C ASP A 323 -15.25 7.04 -20.84
N LYS A 324 -14.65 7.83 -19.94
CA LYS A 324 -14.95 9.25 -19.75
C LYS A 324 -14.82 10.03 -21.07
N THR A 325 -13.74 9.79 -21.83
CA THR A 325 -13.53 10.47 -23.12
C THR A 325 -14.60 10.10 -24.14
N LEU A 326 -15.05 8.84 -24.20
CA LEU A 326 -16.14 8.44 -25.11
C LEU A 326 -17.46 9.12 -24.78
N HIS A 327 -17.76 9.28 -23.49
CA HIS A 327 -18.96 10.00 -23.04
C HIS A 327 -18.88 11.51 -23.37
N HIS A 328 -17.70 12.14 -23.23
CA HIS A 328 -17.54 13.53 -23.66
C HIS A 328 -17.63 13.69 -25.18
N LEU A 329 -17.08 12.76 -25.97
CA LEU A 329 -17.22 12.75 -27.43
C LEU A 329 -18.69 12.62 -27.86
N ALA A 330 -19.43 11.71 -27.22
CA ALA A 330 -20.84 11.49 -27.54
C ALA A 330 -21.75 12.66 -27.14
N ALA A 331 -21.40 13.39 -26.08
CA ALA A 331 -22.12 14.60 -25.67
C ALA A 331 -21.80 15.80 -26.57
N ALA A 332 -20.52 16.03 -26.87
CA ALA A 332 -20.08 17.21 -27.62
C ALA A 332 -20.25 17.08 -29.14
N LYS A 333 -20.26 15.86 -29.67
CA LYS A 333 -20.39 15.53 -31.11
C LYS A 333 -19.54 16.45 -32.02
N PRO A 334 -18.22 16.53 -31.80
CA PRO A 334 -17.34 17.44 -32.53
C PRO A 334 -17.35 17.16 -34.03
N ALA A 335 -17.33 18.23 -34.83
CA ALA A 335 -17.30 18.21 -36.29
C ALA A 335 -15.95 18.66 -36.88
N THR A 336 -15.02 19.12 -36.04
CA THR A 336 -13.71 19.63 -36.47
C THR A 336 -12.59 19.17 -35.54
N PHE A 337 -11.35 19.18 -36.03
CA PHE A 337 -10.16 18.86 -35.21
C PHE A 337 -9.99 19.82 -34.02
N ASP A 338 -10.26 21.11 -34.21
CA ASP A 338 -10.22 22.12 -33.13
C ASP A 338 -11.21 21.76 -32.02
N GLN A 339 -12.42 21.33 -32.37
CA GLN A 339 -13.40 20.89 -31.37
C GLN A 339 -12.98 19.59 -30.67
N LEU A 340 -12.33 18.67 -31.37
CA LEU A 340 -11.78 17.44 -30.78
C LEU A 340 -10.68 17.71 -29.77
N GLU A 341 -9.80 18.68 -30.02
CA GLU A 341 -8.71 19.04 -29.11
C GLU A 341 -9.24 19.51 -27.73
N HIS A 342 -10.41 20.15 -27.71
CA HIS A 342 -11.04 20.64 -26.49
C HIS A 342 -11.79 19.54 -25.70
N ILE A 343 -11.82 18.29 -26.19
CA ILE A 343 -12.46 17.17 -25.51
C ILE A 343 -11.55 16.59 -24.42
N HIS A 344 -12.06 16.53 -23.20
CA HIS A 344 -11.32 16.00 -22.05
C HIS A 344 -10.81 14.56 -22.28
N GLY A 345 -9.49 14.41 -22.35
CA GLY A 345 -8.79 13.13 -22.56
C GLY A 345 -8.37 12.86 -24.02
N VAL A 346 -8.58 13.83 -24.92
CA VAL A 346 -7.99 13.88 -26.26
C VAL A 346 -6.78 14.80 -26.22
N GLY A 347 -5.58 14.23 -26.14
CA GLY A 347 -4.32 14.98 -26.23
C GLY A 347 -3.74 14.99 -27.65
N PRO A 348 -2.67 15.76 -27.91
CA PRO A 348 -2.09 15.93 -29.25
C PRO A 348 -1.75 14.60 -29.95
N SER A 349 -1.20 13.63 -29.21
CA SER A 349 -0.89 12.31 -29.77
C SER A 349 -2.14 11.51 -30.17
N LYS A 350 -3.27 11.68 -29.48
CA LYS A 350 -4.52 10.97 -29.80
C LYS A 350 -5.25 11.66 -30.95
N LEU A 351 -5.20 12.99 -30.98
CA LEU A 351 -5.73 13.79 -32.08
C LEU A 351 -5.05 13.40 -33.40
N GLN A 352 -3.72 13.29 -33.41
CA GLN A 352 -2.97 12.89 -34.61
C GLN A 352 -3.25 11.43 -35.03
N LYS A 353 -3.44 10.51 -34.07
CA LYS A 353 -3.57 9.08 -34.37
C LYS A 353 -5.00 8.64 -34.69
N TYR A 354 -5.99 9.31 -34.10
CA TYR A 354 -7.38 8.85 -34.06
C TYR A 354 -8.38 9.93 -34.45
N GLY A 355 -7.96 11.18 -34.63
CA GLY A 355 -8.87 12.31 -34.82
C GLY A 355 -9.75 12.18 -36.07
N GLU A 356 -9.15 11.81 -37.20
CA GLU A 356 -9.87 11.64 -38.48
C GLU A 356 -10.96 10.57 -38.38
N GLU A 357 -10.60 9.35 -37.96
CA GLU A 357 -11.55 8.25 -37.76
C GLU A 357 -12.64 8.57 -36.72
N THR A 358 -12.30 9.36 -35.68
CA THR A 358 -13.27 9.78 -34.67
C THR A 358 -14.30 10.75 -35.27
N LEU A 359 -13.88 11.73 -36.08
CA LEU A 359 -14.78 12.67 -36.75
C LEU A 359 -15.66 11.97 -37.77
N GLU A 360 -15.08 11.07 -38.58
CA GLU A 360 -15.83 10.29 -39.58
C GLU A 360 -16.93 9.45 -38.92
N LEU A 361 -16.61 8.78 -37.82
CA LEU A 361 -17.56 7.95 -37.09
C LEU A 361 -18.73 8.76 -36.52
N ILE A 362 -18.44 9.94 -35.97
CA ILE A 362 -19.45 10.84 -35.40
C ILE A 362 -20.31 11.45 -36.51
N ALA A 363 -19.71 11.88 -37.63
CA ALA A 363 -20.42 12.42 -38.78
C ALA A 363 -21.33 11.37 -39.44
N ALA A 364 -20.85 10.13 -39.61
CA ALA A 364 -21.63 9.01 -40.14
C ALA A 364 -22.80 8.64 -39.21
N TYR A 365 -22.62 8.80 -37.91
CA TYR A 365 -23.69 8.59 -36.94
C TYR A 365 -24.76 9.69 -37.00
N GLN A 366 -24.34 10.96 -37.10
CA GLN A 366 -25.25 12.11 -37.21
C GLN A 366 -26.07 12.09 -38.50
N SER A 367 -25.47 11.69 -39.63
CA SER A 367 -26.16 11.60 -40.92
C SER A 367 -27.20 10.48 -41.00
N ARG A 368 -27.05 9.41 -40.21
CA ARG A 368 -28.04 8.31 -40.11
C ARG A 368 -29.24 8.63 -39.23
N ARG A 369 -29.15 9.68 -38.40
CA ARG A 369 -30.22 10.15 -37.51
C ARG A 369 -30.93 11.41 -38.01
N SER A 370 -30.41 12.03 -39.07
CA SER A 370 -31.05 13.13 -39.81
C SER A 370 -31.88 12.55 -40.94
#